data_AF-A0A9Q1EMG1-F1
#
_entry.id   AF-A0A9Q1EMG1-F1
#
_cell.length_a   1.000
_cell.length_b   1.000
_cell.length_c   1.000
_cell.angle_alpha   90.00
_cell.angle_beta   90.00
_cell.angle_gamma   90.00
#
_symmetry.space_group_name_H-M   'P 1'
#
loop_
_entity.id
_entity.type
_entity.pdbx_description
1 polymer ?
#
loop_
_entity_poly.entity_id
_entity_poly.type
_entity_poly.pdbx_seq_one_letter_code
_entity_poly.pdbx_strand_id
1 'polypeptide(L)'
;MEDWGSGNVTASLDETGKCICKVFLPDVSFPADRVELMHEISKELRLDVEIEINKHNFRILYLLQLVSHKSKLVVSLEKLSNLTLRVELLESGPDKYIKLEFELLRIELRAFEALVSQLKASLNSSSPLFESLYTERQRLEKTPKTQDGYGDLVRKETERAEKQISLAEEQIKLTLLQQRETKLRIRLLEERLRNDGIAVSDEDA
;
A
#
# COMPACT_ATOMS: atom_id res chain seq x y z
N MET A 1 19.66 -16.04 41.03
CA MET A 1 20.39 -17.32 41.08
C MET A 1 19.57 -18.19 42.03
N GLU A 2 18.59 -18.90 41.48
CA GLU A 2 17.62 -19.68 42.26
C GLU A 2 18.29 -20.97 42.73
N ASP A 3 18.17 -21.23 44.04
CA ASP A 3 18.66 -22.40 44.74
C ASP A 3 17.91 -23.64 44.22
N TRP A 4 18.54 -24.40 43.33
CA TRP A 4 18.04 -25.70 42.91
C TRP A 4 18.11 -26.61 44.13
N GLY A 5 16.95 -26.88 44.73
CA GLY A 5 16.78 -27.55 46.01
C GLY A 5 17.86 -28.58 46.32
N SER A 6 18.66 -28.29 47.35
CA SER A 6 19.71 -29.18 47.84
C SER A 6 19.09 -30.50 48.31
N GLY A 7 19.29 -31.56 47.51
CA GLY A 7 18.88 -32.91 47.87
C GLY A 7 19.62 -33.37 49.13
N ASN A 8 18.92 -34.04 50.05
CA ASN A 8 19.54 -34.56 51.25
C ASN A 8 20.15 -35.95 50.93
N VAL A 9 21.45 -36.10 51.17
CA VAL A 9 22.18 -37.36 50.96
C VAL A 9 22.56 -37.94 52.31
N THR A 10 22.03 -39.11 52.64
CA THR A 10 22.43 -39.87 53.82
C THR A 10 23.20 -41.11 53.39
N ALA A 11 24.42 -41.27 53.89
CA ALA A 11 25.26 -42.45 53.65
C ALA A 11 25.24 -43.36 54.88
N SER A 12 25.04 -44.66 54.67
CA SER A 12 25.07 -45.70 55.72
C SER A 12 25.80 -46.93 55.20
N LEU A 13 26.45 -47.68 56.07
CA LEU A 13 27.04 -48.98 55.73
C LEU A 13 25.96 -50.08 55.80
N ASP A 14 25.92 -50.98 54.83
CA ASP A 14 25.07 -52.16 54.89
C ASP A 14 25.66 -53.27 55.75
N GLU A 15 24.87 -54.31 56.00
CA GLU A 15 25.25 -55.47 56.83
C GLU A 15 26.47 -56.24 56.28
N THR A 16 26.86 -55.99 55.03
CA THR A 16 28.05 -56.56 54.37
C THR A 16 29.26 -55.62 54.37
N GLY A 17 29.15 -54.46 55.03
CA GLY A 17 30.21 -53.45 55.11
C GLY A 17 30.34 -52.57 53.86
N LYS A 18 29.37 -52.61 52.93
CA LYS A 18 29.38 -51.79 51.72
C LYS A 18 28.64 -50.47 51.97
N CYS A 19 29.21 -49.37 51.51
CA CYS A 19 28.59 -48.05 51.64
C CYS A 19 27.36 -47.92 50.73
N ILE A 20 26.20 -47.62 51.32
CA ILE A 20 24.94 -47.31 50.63
C ILE A 20 24.62 -45.83 50.85
N CYS A 21 24.53 -45.07 49.76
CA CYS A 21 24.04 -43.70 49.77
C CYS A 21 22.56 -43.67 49.37
N LYS A 22 21.71 -43.12 50.24
CA LYS A 22 20.32 -42.81 49.95
C LYS A 22 20.22 -41.31 49.64
N VAL A 23 19.78 -41.00 48.43
CA VAL A 23 19.55 -39.62 48.01
C VAL A 23 18.04 -39.38 48.01
N PHE A 24 17.61 -38.40 48.80
CA PHE A 24 16.25 -37.88 48.70
C PHE A 24 16.27 -36.67 47.76
N LEU A 25 15.86 -36.90 46.51
CA LEU A 25 15.55 -35.82 45.59
C LEU A 25 14.16 -35.32 45.97
N PRO A 26 13.97 -34.03 46.32
CA PRO A 26 12.62 -33.49 46.46
C PRO A 26 11.90 -33.75 45.14
N ASP A 27 10.66 -34.24 45.21
CA ASP A 27 9.82 -34.45 44.04
C ASP A 27 9.86 -33.17 43.21
N VAL A 28 10.46 -33.24 42.02
CA VAL A 28 10.34 -32.17 41.03
C VAL A 28 8.92 -32.29 40.48
N SER A 29 7.94 -31.95 41.33
CA SER A 29 6.56 -31.86 40.92
C SER A 29 6.52 -31.01 39.67
N PHE A 30 5.91 -31.56 38.62
CA PHE A 30 5.84 -30.89 37.32
C PHE A 30 5.35 -29.46 37.54
N PRO A 31 6.09 -28.43 37.09
CA PRO A 31 5.81 -27.04 37.44
C PRO A 31 4.60 -26.54 36.64
N ALA A 32 3.42 -27.03 36.99
CA ALA A 32 2.16 -26.84 36.30
C ALA A 32 1.87 -25.34 36.11
N ASP A 33 2.06 -24.53 37.16
CA ASP A 33 1.84 -23.08 37.13
C ASP A 33 2.75 -22.37 36.11
N ARG A 34 4.02 -22.79 36.00
CA ARG A 34 4.97 -22.20 35.03
C ARG A 34 4.61 -22.60 33.61
N VAL A 35 4.15 -23.84 33.41
CA VAL A 35 3.72 -24.35 32.11
C VAL A 35 2.39 -23.71 31.69
N GLU A 36 1.48 -23.49 32.62
CA GLU A 36 0.22 -22.78 32.38
C GLU A 36 0.46 -21.31 32.02
N LEU A 37 1.31 -20.61 32.78
CA LEU A 37 1.73 -19.24 32.45
C LEU A 37 2.39 -19.16 31.07
N MET A 38 3.32 -20.09 30.77
CA MET A 38 3.97 -20.14 29.46
C MET A 38 2.95 -20.41 28.34
N HIS A 39 1.94 -21.23 28.61
CA HIS A 39 0.85 -21.51 27.66
C HIS A 39 -0.03 -20.29 27.42
N GLU A 40 -0.36 -19.50 28.46
CA GLU A 40 -1.06 -18.23 28.30
C GLU A 40 -0.25 -17.22 27.48
N ILE A 41 1.01 -17.00 27.84
CA ILE A 41 1.90 -16.09 27.11
C ILE A 41 2.06 -16.56 25.65
N SER A 42 2.19 -17.88 25.42
CA SER A 42 2.30 -18.43 24.07
C SER A 42 1.03 -18.20 23.25
N LYS A 43 -0.16 -18.23 23.87
CA LYS A 43 -1.43 -17.92 23.18
C LYS A 43 -1.51 -16.44 22.82
N GLU A 44 -1.16 -15.56 23.75
CA GLU A 44 -1.13 -14.11 23.54
C GLU A 44 -0.16 -13.74 22.42
N LEU A 45 1.07 -14.23 22.50
CA LEU A 45 2.09 -13.98 21.48
C LEU A 45 1.67 -14.50 20.09
N ARG A 46 0.97 -15.64 20.03
CA ARG A 46 0.43 -16.16 18.76
C ARG A 46 -0.60 -15.21 18.17
N LEU A 47 -1.50 -14.66 18.98
CA LEU A 47 -2.50 -13.69 18.53
C LEU A 47 -1.83 -12.41 18.04
N ASP A 48 -0.83 -11.91 18.75
CA ASP A 48 -0.08 -10.71 18.34
C ASP A 48 0.63 -10.92 16.99
N VAL A 49 1.29 -12.06 16.81
CA VAL A 49 1.94 -12.41 15.54
C VAL A 49 0.91 -12.52 14.41
N GLU A 50 -0.25 -13.11 14.66
CA GLU A 50 -1.32 -13.23 13.67
C GLU A 50 -1.89 -11.86 13.27
N ILE A 51 -2.06 -10.95 14.23
CA ILE A 51 -2.45 -9.56 13.98
C ILE A 51 -1.40 -8.86 13.10
N GLU A 52 -0.12 -8.99 13.42
CA GLU A 52 0.95 -8.38 12.64
C GLU A 52 1.07 -8.95 11.22
N ILE A 53 0.89 -10.27 11.05
CA ILE A 53 0.82 -10.90 9.72
C ILE A 53 -0.35 -10.34 8.91
N ASN A 54 -1.52 -10.20 9.52
CA ASN A 54 -2.70 -9.65 8.85
C ASN A 54 -2.50 -8.19 8.44
N LYS A 55 -1.92 -7.36 9.31
CA LYS A 55 -1.52 -5.98 8.97
C LYS A 55 -0.53 -5.97 7.80
N HIS A 56 0.47 -6.84 7.81
CA HIS A 56 1.46 -6.92 6.75
C HIS A 56 0.85 -7.35 5.40
N ASN A 57 -0.02 -8.35 5.41
CA ASN A 57 -0.73 -8.80 4.20
C ASN A 57 -1.59 -7.68 3.61
N PHE A 58 -2.27 -6.91 4.45
CA PHE A 58 -3.04 -5.75 4.02
C PHE A 58 -2.15 -4.67 3.37
N ARG A 59 -0.95 -4.44 3.91
CA ARG A 59 0.07 -3.55 3.30
C ARG A 59 0.55 -4.06 1.94
N ILE A 60 0.83 -5.35 1.80
CA ILE A 60 1.24 -5.96 0.52
C ILE A 60 0.15 -5.76 -0.54
N LEU A 61 -1.11 -6.10 -0.21
CA LEU A 61 -2.24 -5.92 -1.13
C LEU A 61 -2.38 -4.47 -1.59
N TYR A 62 -2.15 -3.53 -0.69
CA TYR A 62 -2.19 -2.10 -1.01
C TYR A 62 -1.07 -1.66 -1.95
N LEU A 63 0.17 -2.11 -1.71
CA LEU A 63 1.30 -1.82 -2.59
C LEU A 63 1.08 -2.37 -4.01
N LEU A 64 0.51 -3.58 -4.12
CA LEU A 64 0.13 -4.16 -5.43
C LEU A 64 -0.92 -3.30 -6.14
N GLN A 65 -1.92 -2.83 -5.39
CA GLN A 65 -2.97 -1.95 -5.92
C GLN A 65 -2.37 -0.63 -6.45
N LEU A 66 -1.45 -0.01 -5.71
CA LEU A 66 -0.79 1.23 -6.10
C LEU A 66 0.05 1.08 -7.37
N VAL A 67 0.81 0.00 -7.48
CA VAL A 67 1.59 -0.31 -8.69
C VAL A 67 0.67 -0.43 -9.91
N SER A 68 -0.47 -1.11 -9.75
CA SER A 68 -1.49 -1.24 -10.80
C SER A 68 -2.11 0.11 -11.19
N HIS A 69 -2.39 1.00 -10.23
CA HIS A 69 -2.89 2.34 -10.53
C HIS A 69 -1.86 3.18 -11.27
N LYS A 70 -0.59 3.12 -10.84
CA LYS A 70 0.50 3.83 -11.50
C LYS A 70 0.65 3.39 -12.96
N SER A 71 0.62 2.09 -13.25
CA SER A 71 0.70 1.61 -14.63
C SER A 71 -0.49 2.10 -15.49
N LYS A 72 -1.70 2.10 -14.93
CA LYS A 72 -2.88 2.65 -15.61
C LYS A 72 -2.72 4.14 -15.90
N LEU A 73 -2.18 4.90 -14.95
CA LEU A 73 -1.96 6.33 -15.09
C LEU A 73 -0.93 6.66 -16.19
N VAL A 74 0.18 5.93 -16.24
CA VAL A 74 1.20 6.11 -17.29
C VAL A 74 0.61 5.91 -18.68
N VAL A 75 -0.14 4.81 -18.89
CA VAL A 75 -0.81 4.54 -20.17
C VAL A 75 -1.84 5.62 -20.50
N SER A 76 -2.52 6.15 -19.48
CA SER A 76 -3.51 7.22 -19.67
C SER A 76 -2.82 8.52 -20.13
N LEU A 77 -1.72 8.89 -19.50
CA LEU A 77 -0.96 10.09 -19.83
C LEU A 77 -0.44 10.04 -21.27
N GLU A 78 0.04 8.88 -21.72
CA GLU A 78 0.48 8.67 -23.10
C GLU A 78 -0.65 8.88 -24.11
N LYS A 79 -1.83 8.29 -23.84
CA LYS A 79 -3.03 8.49 -24.66
C LYS A 79 -3.43 9.97 -24.71
N LEU A 80 -3.38 10.66 -23.58
CA LEU A 80 -3.71 12.09 -23.53
C LEU A 80 -2.72 12.92 -24.33
N SER A 81 -1.42 12.64 -24.23
CA SER A 81 -0.41 13.34 -25.04
C SER A 81 -0.65 13.13 -26.54
N ASN A 82 -1.02 11.92 -26.97
CA ASN A 82 -1.36 11.66 -28.37
C ASN A 82 -2.62 12.45 -28.83
N LEU A 83 -3.65 12.48 -27.98
CA LEU A 83 -4.86 13.28 -28.22
C LEU A 83 -4.54 14.77 -28.35
N THR A 84 -3.70 15.32 -27.47
CA THR A 84 -3.29 16.73 -27.52
C THR A 84 -2.58 17.05 -28.85
N LEU A 85 -1.67 16.19 -29.32
CA LEU A 85 -1.00 16.38 -30.61
C LEU A 85 -1.99 16.36 -31.80
N ARG A 86 -2.98 15.47 -31.75
CA ARG A 86 -4.03 15.40 -32.79
C ARG A 86 -4.92 16.64 -32.78
N VAL A 87 -5.26 17.16 -31.59
CA VAL A 87 -5.99 18.43 -31.46
C VAL A 87 -5.16 19.58 -32.03
N GLU A 88 -3.87 19.69 -31.70
CA GLU A 88 -2.98 20.73 -32.25
C GLU A 88 -2.88 20.68 -33.78
N LEU A 89 -2.87 19.48 -34.36
CA LEU A 89 -2.89 19.31 -35.81
C LEU A 89 -4.19 19.85 -36.41
N LEU A 90 -5.34 19.59 -35.78
CA LEU A 90 -6.64 20.13 -36.22
C LEU A 90 -6.73 21.64 -36.03
N GLU A 91 -6.08 22.21 -35.01
CA GLU A 91 -6.00 23.67 -34.80
C GLU A 91 -5.21 24.40 -35.88
N SER A 92 -4.38 23.69 -36.65
CA SER A 92 -3.48 24.30 -37.65
C SER A 92 -4.16 24.71 -38.97
N GLY A 93 -5.41 24.33 -39.21
CA GLY A 93 -6.16 24.80 -40.39
C GLY A 93 -7.55 24.15 -40.58
N PRO A 94 -8.54 24.89 -41.11
CA PRO A 94 -9.91 24.39 -41.30
C PRO A 94 -10.03 23.31 -42.39
N ASP A 95 -9.06 23.21 -43.30
CA ASP A 95 -8.93 22.17 -44.33
C ASP A 95 -8.56 20.79 -43.75
N LYS A 96 -8.00 20.76 -42.53
CA LYS A 96 -7.67 19.52 -41.80
C LYS A 96 -8.86 18.97 -41.01
N TYR A 97 -9.98 19.67 -41.00
CA TYR A 97 -11.17 19.28 -40.26
C TYR A 97 -11.87 18.09 -40.92
N ILE A 98 -11.89 16.95 -40.22
CA ILE A 98 -12.74 15.81 -40.55
C ILE A 98 -13.71 15.60 -39.38
N LYS A 99 -15.03 15.76 -39.63
CA LYS A 99 -16.08 15.63 -38.60
C LYS A 99 -15.98 14.31 -37.81
N LEU A 100 -15.63 13.21 -38.48
CA LEU A 100 -15.44 11.90 -37.85
C LEU A 100 -14.25 11.87 -36.87
N GLU A 101 -13.15 12.57 -37.16
CA GLU A 101 -12.02 12.67 -36.23
C GLU A 101 -12.39 13.42 -34.95
N PHE A 102 -13.26 14.42 -35.05
CA PHE A 102 -13.70 15.19 -33.90
C PHE A 102 -14.59 14.39 -32.95
N GLU A 103 -15.54 13.63 -33.50
CA GLU A 103 -16.37 12.72 -32.71
C GLU A 103 -15.54 11.60 -32.06
N LEU A 104 -14.52 11.10 -32.76
CA LEU A 104 -13.58 10.13 -32.19
C LEU A 104 -12.77 10.73 -31.02
N LEU A 105 -12.23 11.94 -31.18
CA LEU A 105 -11.54 12.67 -30.11
C LEU A 105 -12.46 12.88 -28.89
N ARG A 106 -13.74 13.17 -29.11
CA ARG A 106 -14.74 13.35 -28.05
C ARG A 106 -14.99 12.06 -27.27
N ILE A 107 -15.11 10.92 -27.95
CA ILE A 107 -15.27 9.60 -27.32
C ILE A 107 -14.01 9.23 -26.52
N GLU A 108 -12.83 9.43 -27.09
CA GLU A 108 -11.55 9.16 -26.44
C GLU A 108 -11.35 10.04 -25.19
N LEU A 109 -11.74 11.31 -25.25
CA LEU A 109 -11.73 12.22 -24.11
C LEU A 109 -12.68 11.75 -23.01
N ARG A 110 -13.93 11.36 -23.34
CA ARG A 110 -14.91 10.85 -22.35
C ARG A 110 -14.43 9.57 -21.66
N ALA A 111 -13.87 8.62 -22.43
CA ALA A 111 -13.29 7.40 -21.88
C ALA A 111 -12.14 7.70 -20.91
N PHE A 112 -11.34 8.72 -21.23
CA PHE A 112 -10.29 9.21 -20.37
C PHE A 112 -10.82 9.88 -19.09
N GLU A 113 -11.85 10.74 -19.17
CA GLU A 113 -12.44 11.39 -17.98
C GLU A 113 -12.97 10.34 -16.99
N ALA A 114 -13.59 9.27 -17.50
CA ALA A 114 -14.07 8.15 -16.69
C ALA A 114 -12.92 7.43 -15.98
N LEU A 115 -11.80 7.19 -16.67
CA LEU A 115 -10.63 6.52 -16.12
C LEU A 115 -9.94 7.36 -15.03
N VAL A 116 -9.78 8.66 -15.26
CA VAL A 116 -9.22 9.60 -14.26
C VAL A 116 -10.14 9.72 -13.05
N SER A 117 -11.45 9.72 -13.25
CA SER A 117 -12.44 9.74 -12.15
C SER A 117 -12.37 8.47 -11.30
N GLN A 118 -12.25 7.30 -11.93
CA GLN A 118 -12.06 6.03 -11.23
C GLN A 118 -10.73 5.99 -10.45
N LEU A 119 -9.64 6.46 -11.05
CA LEU A 119 -8.34 6.57 -10.39
C LEU A 119 -8.42 7.48 -9.15
N LYS A 120 -9.03 8.67 -9.28
CA LYS A 120 -9.24 9.60 -8.17
C LYS A 120 -10.08 8.99 -7.05
N ALA A 121 -11.17 8.31 -7.40
CA ALA A 121 -12.03 7.64 -6.42
C ALA A 121 -11.27 6.54 -5.67
N SER A 122 -10.45 5.75 -6.37
CA SER A 122 -9.64 4.69 -5.74
C SER A 122 -8.50 5.22 -4.87
N LEU A 123 -7.91 6.38 -5.21
CA LEU A 123 -6.91 7.00 -4.32
C LEU A 123 -7.58 7.58 -3.07
N ASN A 124 -8.70 8.28 -3.24
CA ASN A 124 -9.45 8.86 -2.12
C ASN A 124 -9.95 7.77 -1.15
N SER A 125 -10.41 6.63 -1.64
CA SER A 125 -10.80 5.51 -0.77
C SER A 125 -9.61 4.89 -0.03
N SER A 126 -8.39 5.05 -0.55
CA SER A 126 -7.16 4.59 0.10
C SER A 126 -6.55 5.59 1.09
N SER A 127 -7.01 6.84 1.11
CA SER A 127 -6.55 7.89 2.04
C SER A 127 -6.62 7.51 3.53
N PRO A 128 -7.71 6.94 4.10
CA PRO A 128 -7.74 6.57 5.52
C PRO A 128 -6.77 5.43 5.88
N LEU A 129 -6.47 4.58 4.91
CA LEU A 129 -5.49 3.50 5.00
C LEU A 129 -4.05 4.06 5.06
N PHE A 130 -3.84 5.15 4.34
CA PHE A 130 -2.61 5.94 4.32
C PHE A 130 -2.34 6.61 5.65
N GLU A 131 -3.36 7.23 6.24
CA GLU A 131 -3.29 7.82 7.57
C GLU A 131 -2.94 6.76 8.63
N SER A 132 -3.50 5.54 8.50
CA SER A 132 -3.13 4.42 9.38
C SER A 132 -1.67 4.01 9.22
N LEU A 133 -1.12 4.00 8.00
CA LEU A 133 0.29 3.69 7.77
C LEU A 133 1.22 4.79 8.28
N TYR A 134 0.84 6.04 8.08
CA TYR A 134 1.60 7.21 8.51
C TYR A 134 1.65 7.31 10.04
N THR A 135 0.53 7.06 10.71
CA THR A 135 0.47 6.99 12.18
C THR A 135 1.30 5.82 12.74
N GLU A 136 1.29 4.67 12.08
CA GLU A 136 2.13 3.53 12.48
C GLU A 136 3.63 3.80 12.26
N ARG A 137 4.01 4.45 11.15
CA ARG A 137 5.38 4.93 10.93
C ARG A 137 5.82 5.88 12.04
N GLN A 138 4.98 6.84 12.42
CA GLN A 138 5.28 7.75 13.53
C GLN A 138 5.41 7.03 14.87
N ARG A 139 4.69 5.93 15.08
CA ARG A 139 4.87 5.07 16.26
C ARG A 139 6.20 4.32 16.21
N LEU A 140 6.54 3.72 15.06
CA LEU A 140 7.79 2.99 14.83
C LEU A 140 9.04 3.88 14.86
N GLU A 141 8.93 5.15 14.48
CA GLU A 141 10.01 6.14 14.67
C GLU A 141 10.28 6.45 16.15
N LYS A 142 9.26 6.33 17.00
CA LYS A 142 9.34 6.61 18.44
C LYS A 142 9.78 5.39 19.24
N THR A 143 9.65 4.18 18.71
CA THR A 143 10.20 2.98 19.35
C THR A 143 11.74 3.04 19.32
N PRO A 144 12.42 2.73 20.44
CA PRO A 144 13.87 2.77 20.50
C PRO A 144 14.45 1.83 19.44
N LYS A 145 15.41 2.34 18.66
CA LYS A 145 16.08 1.62 17.57
C LYS A 145 16.75 0.36 18.14
N THR A 146 16.02 -0.75 18.09
CA THR A 146 16.62 -2.07 18.19
C THR A 146 17.15 -2.37 16.80
N GLN A 147 18.43 -2.72 16.74
CA GLN A 147 19.14 -2.99 15.49
C GLN A 147 18.73 -4.37 14.98
N ASP A 148 17.47 -4.54 14.61
CA ASP A 148 16.99 -5.69 13.85
C ASP A 148 16.77 -5.28 12.38
N GLY A 149 17.29 -6.09 11.46
CA GLY A 149 17.26 -5.76 10.03
C GLY A 149 15.84 -5.64 9.44
N TYR A 150 14.83 -6.11 10.18
CA TYR A 150 13.43 -6.05 9.79
C TYR A 150 12.82 -4.66 9.98
N GLY A 151 13.06 -3.99 11.11
CA GLY A 151 12.57 -2.63 11.35
C GLY A 151 13.11 -1.62 10.33
N ASP A 152 14.39 -1.75 9.97
CA ASP A 152 15.04 -0.94 8.94
C ASP A 152 14.46 -1.17 7.54
N LEU A 153 14.16 -2.43 7.19
CA LEU A 153 13.54 -2.78 5.92
C LEU A 153 12.12 -2.19 5.81
N VAL A 154 11.30 -2.35 6.86
CA VAL A 154 9.95 -1.80 6.90
C VAL A 154 9.97 -0.29 6.73
N ARG A 155 10.87 0.43 7.43
CA ARG A 155 11.01 1.88 7.30
C ARG A 155 11.37 2.28 5.87
N LYS A 156 12.40 1.65 5.28
CA LYS A 156 12.87 1.97 3.93
C LYS A 156 11.79 1.71 2.86
N GLU A 157 11.04 0.62 2.99
CA GLU A 157 9.92 0.33 2.09
C GLU A 157 8.75 1.30 2.29
N THR A 158 8.48 1.73 3.52
CA THR A 158 7.43 2.71 3.82
C THR A 158 7.78 4.09 3.24
N GLU A 159 9.02 4.56 3.43
CA GLU A 159 9.51 5.81 2.81
C GLU A 159 9.48 5.75 1.28
N ARG A 160 9.82 4.60 0.70
CA ARG A 160 9.72 4.39 -0.76
C ARG A 160 8.27 4.47 -1.21
N ALA A 161 7.35 3.84 -0.50
CA ALA A 161 5.93 3.91 -0.80
C ALA A 161 5.44 5.35 -0.74
N GLU A 162 5.65 6.06 0.37
CA GLU A 162 5.26 7.48 0.55
C GLU A 162 5.72 8.37 -0.60
N LYS A 163 7.00 8.23 -1.03
CA LYS A 163 7.51 8.95 -2.21
C LYS A 163 6.77 8.59 -3.49
N GLN A 164 6.46 7.31 -3.71
CA GLN A 164 5.70 6.89 -4.88
C GLN A 164 4.27 7.40 -4.88
N ILE A 165 3.63 7.51 -3.72
CA ILE A 165 2.28 8.06 -3.60
C ILE A 165 2.28 9.57 -3.81
N SER A 166 3.19 10.31 -3.19
CA SER A 166 3.34 11.75 -3.43
C SER A 166 3.58 12.06 -4.92
N LEU A 167 4.42 11.25 -5.58
CA LEU A 167 4.64 11.36 -7.02
C LEU A 167 3.35 11.07 -7.81
N ALA A 168 2.62 10.01 -7.47
CA ALA A 168 1.38 9.65 -8.15
C ALA A 168 0.30 10.74 -8.00
N GLU A 169 0.17 11.35 -6.82
CA GLU A 169 -0.75 12.46 -6.57
C GLU A 169 -0.46 13.68 -7.44
N GLU A 170 0.80 14.10 -7.52
CA GLU A 170 1.21 15.21 -8.40
C GLU A 170 0.97 14.86 -9.87
N GLN A 171 1.23 13.61 -10.27
CA GLN A 171 1.01 13.18 -11.65
C GLN A 171 -0.47 13.14 -12.00
N ILE A 172 -1.35 12.78 -11.07
CA ILE A 172 -2.82 12.89 -11.23
C ILE A 172 -3.23 14.35 -11.40
N LYS A 173 -2.70 15.27 -10.58
CA LYS A 173 -3.00 16.71 -10.69
C LYS A 173 -2.60 17.24 -12.07
N LEU A 174 -1.40 16.92 -12.54
CA LEU A 174 -0.93 17.30 -13.87
C LEU A 174 -1.83 16.75 -14.97
N THR A 175 -2.18 15.47 -14.87
CA THR A 175 -3.08 14.78 -15.83
C THR A 175 -4.45 15.47 -15.90
N LEU A 176 -5.02 15.84 -14.75
CA LEU A 176 -6.29 16.58 -14.66
C LEU A 176 -6.20 17.98 -15.28
N LEU A 177 -5.07 18.67 -15.09
CA LEU A 177 -4.85 19.99 -15.70
C LEU A 177 -4.76 19.88 -17.22
N GLN A 178 -3.97 18.95 -17.75
CA GLN A 178 -3.86 18.71 -19.19
C GLN A 178 -5.20 18.30 -19.83
N GLN A 179 -6.00 17.51 -19.12
CA GLN A 179 -7.36 17.18 -19.54
C GLN A 179 -8.23 18.43 -19.66
N ARG A 180 -8.21 19.29 -18.64
CA ARG A 180 -8.98 20.54 -18.62
C ARG A 180 -8.57 21.47 -19.76
N GLU A 181 -7.27 21.56 -20.02
CA GLU A 181 -6.72 22.32 -21.15
C GLU A 181 -7.20 21.76 -22.49
N THR A 182 -7.05 20.45 -22.73
CA THR A 182 -7.47 19.80 -23.99
C THR A 182 -8.97 19.99 -24.23
N LYS A 183 -9.79 19.92 -23.18
CA LYS A 183 -11.24 20.18 -23.24
C LYS A 183 -11.58 21.63 -23.61
N LEU A 184 -10.77 22.59 -23.18
CA LEU A 184 -10.94 23.99 -23.55
C LEU A 184 -10.54 24.22 -25.01
N ARG A 185 -9.44 23.61 -25.47
CA ARG A 185 -9.00 23.68 -26.87
C ARG A 185 -10.03 23.13 -27.83
N ILE A 186 -10.59 21.96 -27.52
CA ILE A 186 -11.70 21.34 -28.30
C ILE A 186 -12.88 22.30 -28.40
N ARG A 187 -13.34 22.91 -27.29
CA ARG A 187 -14.45 23.87 -27.32
C ARG A 187 -14.15 25.11 -28.18
N LEU A 188 -12.95 25.67 -28.07
CA LEU A 188 -12.51 26.81 -28.88
C LEU A 188 -12.43 26.48 -30.37
N LEU A 189 -12.04 25.25 -30.70
CA LEU A 189 -12.06 24.72 -32.07
C LEU A 189 -13.48 24.63 -32.61
N GLU A 190 -14.42 24.05 -31.85
CA GLU A 190 -15.83 23.95 -32.25
C GLU A 190 -16.44 25.34 -32.50
N GLU A 191 -16.14 26.33 -31.65
CA GLU A 191 -16.58 27.72 -31.84
C GLU A 191 -15.99 28.35 -33.11
N ARG A 192 -14.69 28.17 -33.37
CA ARG A 192 -14.07 28.66 -34.62
C ARG A 192 -14.71 28.05 -35.86
N LEU A 193 -14.91 26.73 -35.87
CA LEU A 193 -15.49 26.03 -37.01
C LEU A 193 -16.96 26.42 -37.25
N ARG A 194 -17.73 26.68 -36.19
CA ARG A 194 -19.08 27.24 -36.31
C ARG A 194 -19.07 28.63 -36.96
N ASN A 195 -18.13 29.49 -36.57
CA ASN A 195 -17.98 30.83 -37.17
C ASN A 195 -17.57 30.78 -38.65
N ASP A 196 -16.84 29.74 -39.06
CA ASP A 196 -16.42 29.50 -40.45
C ASP A 196 -17.52 28.83 -41.30
N GLY A 197 -18.73 28.62 -40.76
CA GLY A 197 -19.87 28.05 -41.48
C GLY A 197 -19.83 26.54 -41.65
N ILE A 198 -18.95 25.84 -40.94
CA ILE A 198 -18.82 24.38 -40.97
C ILE A 198 -19.77 23.78 -39.92
N ALA A 199 -20.69 22.91 -40.35
CA ALA A 199 -21.69 22.30 -39.47
C ALA A 199 -21.06 21.32 -38.45
N VAL A 200 -20.80 21.83 -37.25
CA VAL A 200 -20.44 21.04 -36.06
C VAL A 200 -21.72 20.47 -35.44
N SER A 201 -21.73 19.20 -35.03
CA SER A 201 -22.87 18.59 -34.32
C SER A 201 -23.09 19.30 -32.99
N ASP A 202 -24.31 19.78 -32.75
CA ASP A 202 -24.69 20.31 -31.45
C ASP A 202 -24.64 19.22 -30.36
N GLU A 203 -24.35 19.67 -29.15
CA GLU A 203 -24.33 18.92 -27.91
C GLU A 203 -25.62 18.14 -27.70
N ASP A 204 -25.52 16.86 -27.30
CA ASP A 204 -26.50 16.22 -26.43
C ASP A 204 -25.82 15.11 -25.61
N ALA A 205 -25.89 15.28 -24.28
CA ALA A 205 -25.56 14.36 -23.17
C ALA A 205 -24.08 13.96 -22.95
#